data_AF-A0A8H9UPW9-F1
#
_entry.id   AF-A0A8H9UPW9-F1
#
_cell.length_a   1.000
_cell.length_b   1.000
_cell.length_c   1.000
_cell.angle_alpha   90.00
_cell.angle_beta   90.00
_cell.angle_gamma   90.00
#
_symmetry.space_group_name_H-M   'P 1'
#
loop_
_entity.id
_entity.type
_entity.pdbx_description
1 polymer ?
#
loop_
_entity_poly.entity_id
_entity_poly.type
_entity_poly.pdbx_seq_one_letter_code
_entity_poly.pdbx_strand_id
1 'polypeptide(L)'
;DMHWNYRLLSDREWSGRNAVALSAGVNGIYLSRANLDVAFDDSGRQINPLTARLTGNVVGVMKVFNRCGWQAEPESGASLPHQYSLMAGQGVPGKGD
;
A
#
# COMPACT_ATOMS: atom_id res chain seq x y z
N ASP A 1 18.01 10.77 9.57
CA ASP A 1 16.68 10.15 9.65
C ASP A 1 16.02 10.31 8.28
N MET A 2 15.35 9.28 7.73
CA MET A 2 14.78 9.35 6.37
C MET A 2 13.37 9.99 6.32
N HIS A 3 12.85 10.43 7.47
CA HIS A 3 11.59 11.17 7.65
C HIS A 3 10.41 10.62 6.84
N TRP A 4 10.07 9.36 7.09
CA TRP A 4 8.93 8.71 6.47
C TRP A 4 7.61 9.11 7.14
N ASN A 5 6.63 9.50 6.33
CA ASN A 5 5.27 9.73 6.78
C ASN A 5 4.44 8.46 6.60
N TYR A 6 3.81 7.98 7.66
CA TYR A 6 2.89 6.84 7.63
C TYR A 6 1.51 7.31 8.06
N ARG A 7 0.50 7.19 7.20
CA ARG A 7 -0.86 7.65 7.51
C ARG A 7 -1.92 6.71 6.96
N LEU A 8 -2.95 6.48 7.76
CA LEU A 8 -4.19 5.87 7.33
C LEU A 8 -5.17 7.00 6.98
N LEU A 9 -5.55 7.09 5.72
CA LEU A 9 -6.42 8.15 5.21
C LEU A 9 -7.87 7.70 5.25
N SER A 10 -8.75 8.56 5.74
CA SER A 10 -10.20 8.39 5.56
C SER A 10 -10.58 8.50 4.08
N ASP A 11 -11.78 8.06 3.71
CA ASP A 11 -12.25 8.12 2.31
C ASP A 11 -12.17 9.54 1.71
N ARG A 12 -12.47 10.55 2.54
CA ARG A 12 -12.41 11.96 2.15
C ARG A 12 -10.98 12.45 1.92
N GLU A 13 -10.03 11.93 2.69
CA GLU A 13 -8.61 12.25 2.56
C GLU A 13 -7.94 11.42 1.44
N TRP A 14 -8.50 10.27 1.11
CA TRP A 14 -8.00 9.39 0.07
C TRP A 14 -8.33 9.94 -1.32
N SER A 15 -9.58 10.35 -1.54
CA SER A 15 -10.08 10.83 -2.83
C SER A 15 -11.15 11.92 -2.69
N GLY A 16 -11.45 12.60 -3.81
CA GLY A 16 -12.44 13.69 -3.85
C GLY A 16 -11.88 15.05 -3.43
N ARG A 17 -12.76 15.98 -3.08
CA ARG A 17 -12.40 17.40 -2.87
C ARG A 17 -11.47 17.67 -1.68
N ASN A 18 -11.43 16.74 -0.71
CA ASN A 18 -10.61 16.84 0.50
C ASN A 18 -9.39 15.92 0.44
N ALA A 19 -9.09 15.36 -0.74
CA ALA A 19 -7.99 14.43 -0.91
C ALA A 19 -6.67 15.09 -0.50
N VAL A 20 -5.84 14.36 0.22
CA VAL A 20 -4.51 14.83 0.61
C VAL A 20 -3.65 14.95 -0.64
N ALA A 21 -3.10 16.15 -0.86
CA ALA A 21 -2.10 16.40 -1.87
C ALA A 21 -0.78 15.75 -1.45
N LEU A 22 -0.37 14.72 -2.19
CA LEU A 22 0.89 14.03 -1.94
C LEU A 22 1.99 14.63 -2.79
N SER A 23 3.17 14.82 -2.20
CA SER A 23 4.36 15.30 -2.90
C SER A 23 5.27 14.14 -3.28
N ALA A 24 5.62 14.02 -4.56
CA ALA A 24 6.52 12.98 -5.04
C ALA A 24 7.93 13.04 -4.40
N GLY A 25 8.35 14.21 -3.90
CA GLY A 25 9.66 14.41 -3.25
C GLY A 25 9.67 14.09 -1.74
N VAL A 26 8.52 13.79 -1.13
CA VAL A 26 8.42 13.47 0.29
C VAL A 26 8.24 11.97 0.47
N ASN A 27 9.03 11.35 1.35
CA ASN A 27 8.88 9.94 1.68
C ASN A 27 7.56 9.71 2.42
N GLY A 28 6.70 8.86 1.87
CA GLY A 28 5.41 8.59 2.50
C GLY A 28 4.75 7.30 2.03
N ILE A 29 4.08 6.64 2.98
CA ILE A 29 3.22 5.48 2.79
C ILE A 29 1.84 5.84 3.32
N TYR A 30 0.85 5.84 2.43
CA TYR A 30 -0.52 6.18 2.76
C TYR A 30 -1.43 5.02 2.42
N LEU A 31 -2.30 4.62 3.34
CA LEU A 31 -3.26 3.53 3.13
C LEU A 31 -4.69 4.09 3.13
N SER A 32 -5.57 3.47 2.36
CA SER A 32 -7.01 3.74 2.44
C SER A 32 -7.61 3.00 3.63
N ARG A 33 -8.30 3.72 4.53
CA ARG A 33 -9.02 3.11 5.66
C ARG A 33 -10.08 2.12 5.17
N ALA A 34 -10.97 2.52 4.28
CA ALA A 34 -12.05 1.65 3.81
C ALA A 34 -11.53 0.41 3.09
N ASN A 35 -10.44 0.51 2.32
CA ASN A 35 -9.87 -0.68 1.68
C ASN A 35 -9.12 -1.56 2.70
N LEU A 36 -8.45 -0.99 3.70
CA LEU A 36 -7.82 -1.75 4.77
C LEU A 36 -8.85 -2.60 5.54
N ASP A 37 -10.02 -2.04 5.81
CA ASP A 37 -11.11 -2.70 6.55
C ASP A 37 -11.68 -3.92 5.80
N VAL A 38 -11.47 -4.03 4.48
CA VAL A 38 -11.93 -5.18 3.65
C VAL A 38 -10.78 -5.99 3.04
N ALA A 39 -9.53 -5.57 3.23
CA ALA A 39 -8.35 -6.24 2.68
C ALA A 39 -8.02 -7.54 3.41
N PHE A 40 -8.41 -7.64 4.68
CA PHE A 40 -8.11 -8.77 5.56
C PHE A 40 -9.40 -9.35 6.14
N ASP A 41 -9.41 -10.66 6.37
CA ASP A 41 -10.47 -11.31 7.13
C ASP A 41 -10.25 -11.16 8.65
N ASP A 42 -11.21 -11.65 9.44
CA ASP A 42 -11.17 -11.59 10.91
C ASP A 42 -9.99 -12.35 11.53
N SER A 43 -9.33 -13.24 10.77
CA SER A 43 -8.12 -13.95 11.20
C SER A 43 -6.83 -13.18 10.87
N GLY A 44 -6.94 -12.01 10.23
CA GLY A 44 -5.80 -11.21 9.78
C GLY A 44 -5.15 -11.74 8.51
N ARG A 45 -5.78 -12.68 7.80
CA ARG A 45 -5.30 -13.15 6.50
C ARG A 45 -5.77 -12.18 5.43
N GLN A 46 -4.85 -11.78 4.56
CA GLN A 46 -5.20 -10.94 3.42
C GLN A 46 -6.05 -11.72 2.41
N ILE A 47 -7.20 -11.15 2.06
CA ILE A 47 -8.16 -11.72 1.11
C ILE A 47 -8.37 -10.83 -0.11
N ASN A 48 -8.10 -9.52 0.00
CA ASN A 48 -8.13 -8.57 -1.11
C ASN A 48 -6.84 -7.74 -1.14
N PRO A 49 -6.46 -7.19 -2.31
CA PRO A 49 -5.31 -6.31 -2.37
C PRO A 49 -5.50 -5.05 -1.52
N LEU A 50 -4.43 -4.66 -0.84
CA LEU A 50 -4.38 -3.45 -0.03
C LEU A 50 -3.89 -2.29 -0.89
N THR A 51 -4.76 -1.31 -1.13
CA THR A 51 -4.44 -0.12 -1.90
C THR A 51 -3.61 0.85 -1.06
N ALA A 52 -2.45 1.22 -1.58
CA ALA A 52 -1.52 2.17 -1.00
C ALA A 52 -1.18 3.29 -1.97
N ARG A 53 -0.83 4.47 -1.44
CA ARG A 53 -0.15 5.52 -2.20
C ARG A 53 1.28 5.68 -1.68
N LEU A 54 2.27 5.55 -2.56
CA LEU A 54 3.70 5.52 -2.20
C LEU A 54 4.45 6.69 -2.84
N THR A 55 5.17 7.48 -2.05
CA THR A 55 5.88 8.68 -2.51
C THR A 55 7.32 8.73 -2.00
N GLY A 56 8.16 9.56 -2.63
CA GLY A 56 9.58 9.67 -2.33
C GLY A 56 10.37 8.46 -2.85
N ASN A 57 11.12 7.80 -1.98
CA ASN A 57 11.94 6.65 -2.34
C ASN A 57 11.13 5.35 -2.51
N VAL A 58 10.27 5.32 -3.54
CA VAL A 58 9.40 4.16 -3.83
C VAL A 58 10.23 2.92 -4.18
N VAL A 59 11.35 3.07 -4.91
CA VAL A 59 12.24 1.93 -5.21
C VAL A 59 12.79 1.30 -3.93
N GLY A 60 13.17 2.11 -2.95
CA GLY A 60 13.62 1.66 -1.64
C GLY A 60 12.54 0.92 -0.86
N VAL A 61 11.32 1.45 -0.82
CA VAL A 61 10.21 0.80 -0.10
C VAL A 61 9.77 -0.50 -0.76
N MET A 62 9.76 -0.57 -2.10
CA MET A 62 9.46 -1.82 -2.82
C MET A 62 10.46 -2.93 -2.46
N LYS A 63 11.75 -2.61 -2.31
CA LYS A 63 12.75 -3.59 -1.83
C LYS A 63 12.46 -4.07 -0.40
N VAL A 64 11.95 -3.19 0.46
CA VAL A 64 11.55 -3.58 1.83
C VAL A 64 10.34 -4.50 1.78
N PHE A 65 9.29 -4.13 1.04
CA PHE A 65 8.11 -4.98 0.87
C PHE A 65 8.49 -6.38 0.37
N ASN A 66 9.27 -6.48 -0.71
CA ASN A 66 9.67 -7.77 -1.26
C ASN A 66 10.42 -8.64 -0.22
N ARG A 67 11.27 -8.05 0.63
CA ARG A 67 11.96 -8.79 1.71
C ARG A 67 11.03 -9.23 2.84
N CYS A 68 9.95 -8.49 3.07
CA CYS A 68 8.93 -8.82 4.06
C CYS A 68 7.84 -9.74 3.51
N GLY A 69 8.01 -10.30 2.30
CA GLY A 69 7.01 -11.15 1.66
C GLY A 69 5.82 -10.39 1.08
N TRP A 70 5.93 -9.07 0.92
CA TRP A 70 4.91 -8.24 0.30
C TRP A 70 5.32 -7.87 -1.14
N GLN A 71 4.39 -7.97 -2.06
CA GLN A 71 4.52 -7.53 -3.44
C GLN A 71 3.75 -6.23 -3.61
N ALA A 72 4.37 -5.26 -4.27
CA ALA A 72 3.76 -3.97 -4.57
C ALA A 72 3.74 -3.76 -6.08
N GLU A 73 2.54 -3.63 -6.64
CA GLU A 73 2.34 -3.46 -8.07
C GLU A 73 1.71 -2.09 -8.36
N PRO A 74 2.23 -1.30 -9.32
CA PRO A 74 1.56 -0.08 -9.75
C PRO A 74 0.17 -0.40 -10.28
N GLU A 75 -0.84 0.33 -9.81
CA GLU A 75 -2.21 0.07 -10.24
C GLU A 75 -2.47 0.71 -11.61
N SER A 76 -2.58 -0.15 -12.63
CA SER A 76 -2.77 0.27 -14.02
C SER A 76 -4.17 0.86 -14.20
N GLY A 77 -4.24 2.13 -14.64
CA GLY A 77 -5.50 2.85 -14.80
C GLY A 77 -6.02 3.53 -13.53
N ALA A 78 -5.20 3.59 -12.46
CA ALA A 78 -5.57 4.33 -11.26
C ALA A 78 -5.88 5.81 -11.57
N SER A 79 -7.01 6.29 -11.07
CA SER A 79 -7.40 7.70 -11.20
C SER A 79 -6.58 8.63 -10.30
N LEU A 80 -5.86 8.07 -9.32
CA LEU A 80 -5.04 8.82 -8.37
C LEU A 80 -3.55 8.55 -8.60
N PRO A 81 -2.69 9.57 -8.45
CA PRO A 81 -1.26 9.40 -8.62
C PRO A 81 -0.69 8.57 -7.47
N HIS A 82 0.42 7.89 -7.77
CA HIS A 82 1.23 7.12 -6.82
C HIS A 82 0.54 5.90 -6.24
N GLN A 83 -0.49 5.35 -6.89
CA GLN A 83 -1.28 4.24 -6.37
C GLN A 83 -0.64 2.89 -6.69
N TYR A 84 -0.59 2.03 -5.68
CA TYR A 84 -0.05 0.68 -5.72
C TYR A 84 -1.01 -0.29 -5.04
N SER A 85 -1.06 -1.49 -5.57
CA SER A 85 -1.70 -2.65 -4.96
C SER A 85 -0.67 -3.45 -4.17
N LEU A 86 -0.92 -3.66 -2.88
CA LEU A 86 -0.06 -4.43 -1.99
C LEU A 86 -0.68 -5.80 -1.73
N MET A 87 0.09 -6.86 -1.99
CA MET A 87 -0.29 -8.23 -1.73
C MET A 87 0.79 -8.91 -0.89
N ALA A 88 0.42 -9.44 0.27
CA ALA A 88 1.22 -10.42 0.97
C ALA A 88 1.31 -11.65 0.07
N GLY A 89 2.52 -11.97 -0.36
CA GLY A 89 2.83 -13.28 -0.90
C GLY A 89 2.42 -14.29 0.16
N GLN A 90 1.34 -15.02 -0.11
CA GLN A 90 1.02 -16.20 0.68
C GLN A 90 2.32 -17.01 0.70
N GLY A 91 2.88 -17.21 1.90
CA GLY A 91 4.15 -17.91 2.05
C GLY A 91 4.14 -19.11 1.13
N VAL A 92 5.19 -19.26 0.32
CA VAL A 92 5.36 -20.41 -0.57
C VAL A 92 4.82 -21.60 0.21
N PRO A 93 3.72 -22.25 -0.23
CA PRO A 93 3.26 -23.45 0.44
C PRO A 93 4.48 -24.34 0.41
N GLY A 94 5.00 -24.69 1.61
CA GLY A 94 6.10 -25.62 1.72
C GLY A 94 5.76 -26.75 0.77
N LYS A 95 6.62 -26.93 -0.23
CA LYS A 95 6.47 -27.95 -1.26
C LYS A 95 6.18 -29.23 -0.50
N GLY A 96 4.91 -29.67 -0.52
CA GLY A 96 4.51 -30.88 0.16
C GLY A 96 5.30 -32.00 -0.49
N ASP A 97 6.12 -32.66 0.31
CA ASP A 97 6.69 -33.97 -0.04
C ASP A 97 5.57 -34.99 -0.24
#